data_AF-A0A1V4RB22-F1
#
_entry.id   AF-A0A1V4RB22-F1
#
_cell.length_a   1.000
_cell.length_b   1.000
_cell.length_c   1.000
_cell.angle_alpha   90.00
_cell.angle_beta   90.00
_cell.angle_gamma   90.00
#
_symmetry.space_group_name_H-M   'P 1'
#
loop_
_entity.id
_entity.type
_entity.pdbx_description
1 polymer ?
#
loop_
_entity_poly.entity_id
_entity_poly.type
_entity_poly.pdbx_seq_one_letter_code
_entity_poly.pdbx_strand_id
1 'polypeptide(L)'
;MITRFEEYFFDAFTKADEDSTLDFSQYGHFMFIHAGADTQHDFNGDSPADIPSFFIQVGTGKEVTVDDDIIIDHACNVPEMITQDVDEIPNGEGFIFTNYGVINGVMVHEFGHSIGFADLYNVYNNTPQVGYYDIMDSGGSGAVNFAWGVDSLFSIEGVYPALPGAWSRMLAFEDNFRARGILKDISEFDLSKRINILPVEKMFDANAMNDSTAYFVKIPLNDTEYLLVENRQSDPDGDGGSIPIWSDDYRVILAPSSTDPNDPNPNYEYDWLLPGWDYYNEELIEPRTLSYGGGLVVWHIDNALLEENDNYSNNTVNTLHSRRAVKIIEADNIDDIGNQYSMYWQGTAYEPFFKYSPLLDEFGDFLGWDDDYILNSNGELEFIGS
;
A
#
# COMPACT_ATOMS: atom_id res chain seq x y z
N MET A 1 -15.96 23.50 9.82
CA MET A 1 -15.21 22.86 8.73
C MET A 1 -16.12 21.86 8.02
N ILE A 2 -16.64 20.84 8.72
CA ILE A 2 -17.60 19.84 8.19
C ILE A 2 -18.71 20.46 7.32
N THR A 3 -19.44 21.48 7.81
CA THR A 3 -20.53 22.11 7.05
C THR A 3 -20.09 22.69 5.70
N ARG A 4 -18.84 23.16 5.57
CA ARG A 4 -18.34 23.66 4.28
C ARG A 4 -18.03 22.54 3.30
N PHE A 5 -17.59 21.38 3.78
CA PHE A 5 -17.38 20.21 2.93
C PHE A 5 -18.71 19.58 2.51
N GLU A 6 -19.72 19.59 3.38
CA GLU A 6 -21.10 19.24 3.00
C GLU A 6 -21.66 20.19 1.93
N GLU A 7 -21.45 21.51 2.08
CA GLU A 7 -21.83 22.51 1.08
C GLU A 7 -21.08 22.30 -0.25
N TYR A 8 -19.76 22.09 -0.19
CA TYR A 8 -18.92 21.80 -1.35
C TYR A 8 -19.39 20.53 -2.09
N PHE A 9 -19.67 19.45 -1.36
CA PHE A 9 -20.21 18.21 -1.90
C PHE A 9 -21.55 18.43 -2.62
N PHE A 10 -22.47 19.16 -1.96
CA PHE A 10 -23.77 19.50 -2.52
C PHE A 10 -23.65 20.33 -3.81
N ASP A 11 -22.84 21.39 -3.76
CA ASP A 11 -22.65 22.31 -4.87
C ASP A 11 -21.99 21.60 -6.07
N ALA A 12 -21.02 20.72 -5.83
CA ALA A 12 -20.31 20.01 -6.89
C ALA A 12 -21.24 19.06 -7.66
N PHE A 13 -22.03 18.24 -6.97
CA PHE A 13 -23.00 17.36 -7.63
C PHE A 13 -24.14 18.12 -8.30
N THR A 14 -24.70 19.11 -7.62
CA THR A 14 -25.75 19.96 -8.22
C THR A 14 -25.25 20.63 -9.49
N LYS A 15 -23.98 21.05 -9.51
CA LYS A 15 -23.39 21.67 -10.70
C LYS A 15 -23.15 20.66 -11.82
N ALA A 16 -22.72 19.45 -11.50
CA ALA A 16 -22.54 18.38 -12.47
C ALA A 16 -23.87 17.91 -13.09
N ASP A 17 -24.95 17.88 -12.29
CA ASP A 17 -26.33 17.54 -12.71
C ASP A 17 -26.92 18.53 -13.73
N GLU A 18 -26.36 19.73 -13.86
CA GLU A 18 -26.75 20.66 -14.94
C GLU A 18 -26.30 20.17 -16.33
N ASP A 19 -25.33 19.25 -16.42
CA ASP A 19 -24.87 18.66 -17.68
C ASP A 19 -25.77 17.47 -18.07
N SER A 20 -26.74 17.75 -18.94
CA SER A 20 -27.66 16.73 -19.50
C SER A 20 -27.01 15.58 -20.28
N THR A 21 -25.68 15.60 -20.49
CA THR A 21 -24.94 14.49 -21.12
C THR A 21 -24.37 13.50 -20.11
N LEU A 22 -24.33 13.87 -18.82
CA LEU A 22 -23.92 13.02 -17.72
C LEU A 22 -25.13 12.24 -17.21
N ASP A 23 -25.04 10.91 -17.22
CA ASP A 23 -26.05 10.00 -16.69
C ASP A 23 -25.45 9.31 -15.44
N PHE A 24 -25.83 9.78 -14.27
CA PHE A 24 -25.28 9.34 -12.99
C PHE A 24 -25.60 7.87 -12.70
N SER A 25 -26.68 7.33 -13.28
CA SER A 25 -27.08 5.93 -13.09
C SER A 25 -26.06 4.92 -13.65
N GLN A 26 -25.12 5.38 -14.49
CA GLN A 26 -24.07 4.55 -15.08
C GLN A 26 -22.86 4.35 -14.16
N TYR A 27 -22.77 5.11 -13.06
CA TYR A 27 -21.60 5.13 -12.17
C TYR A 27 -21.97 4.62 -10.78
N GLY A 28 -21.07 3.85 -10.18
CA GLY A 28 -21.20 3.35 -8.80
C GLY A 28 -20.34 4.08 -7.79
N HIS A 29 -19.53 5.04 -8.25
CA HIS A 29 -18.60 5.80 -7.42
C HIS A 29 -18.27 7.14 -8.10
N PHE A 30 -17.97 8.16 -7.29
CA PHE A 30 -17.68 9.51 -7.74
C PHE A 30 -16.45 10.07 -7.03
N MET A 31 -15.62 10.77 -7.79
CA MET A 31 -14.41 11.43 -7.30
C MET A 31 -14.39 12.87 -7.80
N PHE A 32 -14.25 13.81 -6.87
CA PHE A 32 -13.95 15.19 -7.17
C PHE A 32 -12.44 15.38 -7.25
N ILE A 33 -12.00 16.01 -8.33
CA ILE A 33 -10.62 16.45 -8.51
C ILE A 33 -10.63 17.97 -8.39
N HIS A 34 -10.11 18.51 -7.29
CA HIS A 34 -10.05 19.95 -7.07
C HIS A 34 -8.74 20.56 -7.58
N ALA A 35 -8.77 21.84 -7.91
CA ALA A 35 -7.59 22.59 -8.31
C ALA A 35 -6.62 22.78 -7.14
N GLY A 36 -5.32 22.83 -7.43
CA GLY A 36 -4.25 23.00 -6.44
C GLY A 36 -3.83 21.70 -5.74
N ALA A 37 -2.98 21.88 -4.73
CA ALA A 37 -2.51 20.81 -3.85
C ALA A 37 -3.46 20.58 -2.67
N ASP A 38 -3.27 19.48 -1.96
CA ASP A 38 -4.00 19.18 -0.74
C ASP A 38 -3.29 19.73 0.51
N THR A 39 -4.07 19.84 1.59
CA THR A 39 -3.53 20.29 2.88
C THR A 39 -2.52 19.31 3.48
N GLN A 40 -2.61 18.02 3.14
CA GLN A 40 -1.69 16.99 3.68
C GLN A 40 -0.23 17.25 3.31
N HIS A 41 0.02 17.90 2.16
CA HIS A 41 1.38 18.21 1.68
C HIS A 41 1.77 19.68 1.90
N ASP A 42 1.00 20.46 2.66
CA ASP A 42 1.37 21.81 3.16
C ASP A 42 2.30 21.66 4.39
N PHE A 43 3.56 21.30 4.13
CA PHE A 43 4.58 21.09 5.17
C PHE A 43 4.95 22.40 5.88
N ASN A 44 4.92 23.53 5.17
CA ASN A 44 5.25 24.84 5.72
C ASN A 44 4.09 25.50 6.48
N GLY A 45 2.87 25.00 6.30
CA GLY A 45 1.65 25.54 6.92
C GLY A 45 1.30 26.94 6.39
N ASP A 46 1.68 27.26 5.15
CA ASP A 46 1.50 28.57 4.53
C ASP A 46 0.42 28.60 3.43
N SER A 47 -0.22 27.44 3.17
CA SER A 47 -1.41 27.28 2.32
C SER A 47 -2.66 26.83 3.12
N PRO A 48 -3.09 27.58 4.15
CA PRO A 48 -4.15 27.15 5.08
C PRO A 48 -5.56 27.07 4.47
N ALA A 49 -5.70 27.39 3.18
CA ALA A 49 -6.95 27.34 2.43
C ALA A 49 -7.01 26.16 1.45
N ASP A 50 -5.94 25.37 1.34
CA ASP A 50 -5.97 24.13 0.56
C ASP A 50 -7.03 23.18 1.11
N ILE A 51 -7.62 22.42 0.21
CA ILE A 51 -8.64 21.44 0.55
C ILE A 51 -7.92 20.11 0.82
N PRO A 52 -8.18 19.42 1.94
CA PRO A 52 -7.55 18.13 2.20
C PRO A 52 -8.09 17.06 1.25
N SER A 53 -7.28 16.04 0.97
CA SER A 53 -7.79 14.78 0.39
C SER A 53 -8.64 14.05 1.45
N PHE A 54 -9.80 13.55 1.07
CA PHE A 54 -10.67 12.78 1.97
C PHE A 54 -11.76 12.00 1.23
N PHE A 55 -12.26 10.96 1.87
CA PHE A 55 -13.52 10.32 1.54
C PHE A 55 -14.64 10.93 2.39
N ILE A 56 -15.63 11.53 1.73
CA ILE A 56 -16.79 12.10 2.42
C ILE A 56 -17.95 11.13 2.35
N GLN A 57 -18.55 10.87 3.51
CA GLN A 57 -19.87 10.26 3.63
C GLN A 57 -20.77 11.24 4.38
N VAL A 58 -21.85 11.69 3.74
CA VAL A 58 -22.78 12.66 4.32
C VAL A 58 -23.90 11.96 5.10
N GLY A 59 -24.36 12.59 6.17
CA GLY A 59 -25.42 12.04 7.01
C GLY A 59 -26.82 12.17 6.39
N THR A 60 -27.81 11.53 7.02
CA THR A 60 -29.20 11.58 6.54
C THR A 60 -29.75 13.00 6.39
N GLY A 61 -30.32 13.29 5.22
CA GLY A 61 -30.85 14.60 4.84
C GLY A 61 -29.80 15.55 4.24
N LYS A 62 -28.58 15.08 4.00
CA LYS A 62 -27.47 15.83 3.40
C LYS A 62 -27.02 15.27 2.05
N GLU A 63 -27.59 14.15 1.66
CA GLU A 63 -27.39 13.52 0.35
C GLU A 63 -27.86 14.46 -0.77
N VAL A 64 -27.28 14.28 -1.96
CA VAL A 64 -27.69 15.02 -3.17
C VAL A 64 -28.55 14.11 -4.02
N THR A 65 -29.67 14.63 -4.53
CA THR A 65 -30.47 13.95 -5.56
C THR A 65 -30.10 14.53 -6.92
N VAL A 66 -29.57 13.68 -7.80
CA VAL A 66 -29.23 13.97 -9.20
C VAL A 66 -30.09 13.11 -10.12
N ASP A 67 -30.25 13.51 -11.39
CA ASP A 67 -31.10 12.81 -12.37
C ASP A 67 -32.53 12.51 -11.86
N ASP A 68 -33.10 13.43 -11.08
CA ASP A 68 -34.41 13.35 -10.40
C ASP A 68 -34.56 12.28 -9.29
N ASP A 69 -33.84 11.15 -9.34
CA ASP A 69 -34.03 10.03 -8.39
C ASP A 69 -32.77 9.30 -7.90
N ILE A 70 -31.58 9.66 -8.39
CA ILE A 70 -30.31 9.07 -7.95
C ILE A 70 -29.81 9.80 -6.72
N ILE A 71 -29.63 9.07 -5.63
CA ILE A 71 -29.14 9.61 -4.35
C ILE A 71 -27.64 9.36 -4.26
N ILE A 72 -26.87 10.43 -4.06
CA ILE A 72 -25.44 10.38 -3.80
C ILE A 72 -25.17 10.85 -2.38
N ASP A 73 -24.57 9.98 -1.59
CA ASP A 73 -24.27 10.19 -0.16
C ASP A 73 -22.78 10.06 0.16
N HIS A 74 -21.94 9.75 -0.82
CA HIS A 74 -20.50 9.69 -0.65
C HIS A 74 -19.72 9.98 -1.93
N ALA A 75 -18.47 10.42 -1.77
CA ALA A 75 -17.52 10.65 -2.86
C ALA A 75 -16.08 10.74 -2.33
N CYS A 76 -15.10 10.53 -3.21
CA CYS A 76 -13.72 10.93 -2.94
C CYS A 76 -13.54 12.41 -3.25
N ASN A 77 -12.67 13.08 -2.49
CA ASN A 77 -12.10 14.37 -2.82
C ASN A 77 -10.58 14.22 -2.90
N VAL A 78 -10.01 14.49 -4.06
CA VAL A 78 -8.56 14.42 -4.32
C VAL A 78 -8.09 15.70 -5.02
N PRO A 79 -6.83 16.11 -4.85
CA PRO A 79 -6.27 17.25 -5.55
C PRO A 79 -5.86 16.87 -6.98
N GLU A 80 -5.62 17.87 -7.84
CA GLU A 80 -5.02 17.65 -9.16
C GLU A 80 -3.50 17.36 -9.08
N MET A 81 -2.85 17.70 -7.95
CA MET A 81 -1.45 17.41 -7.65
C MET A 81 -1.23 17.31 -6.13
N ILE A 82 -0.21 16.59 -5.68
CA ILE A 82 0.23 16.62 -4.27
C ILE A 82 1.56 17.37 -4.08
N THR A 83 2.15 17.86 -5.18
CA THR A 83 3.41 18.61 -5.12
C THR A 83 3.18 19.97 -4.48
N GLN A 84 3.80 20.19 -3.33
CA GLN A 84 3.81 21.45 -2.58
C GLN A 84 5.13 21.54 -1.79
N ASP A 85 5.54 22.76 -1.44
CA ASP A 85 6.73 23.00 -0.59
C ASP A 85 8.01 22.30 -1.06
N VAL A 86 8.26 22.33 -2.37
CA VAL A 86 9.45 21.69 -2.96
C VAL A 86 10.74 22.20 -2.30
N ASP A 87 11.50 21.25 -1.77
CA ASP A 87 12.78 21.50 -1.13
C ASP A 87 13.93 21.21 -2.10
N GLU A 88 14.94 22.09 -2.09
CA GLU A 88 16.14 21.98 -2.93
C GLU A 88 17.37 21.78 -2.05
N ILE A 89 17.93 20.56 -2.07
CA ILE A 89 19.08 20.19 -1.26
C ILE A 89 20.32 20.08 -2.15
N PRO A 90 21.35 20.92 -1.96
CA PRO A 90 22.59 20.81 -2.74
C PRO A 90 23.25 19.44 -2.60
N ASN A 91 23.59 18.80 -3.72
CA ASN A 91 24.24 17.50 -3.80
C ASN A 91 25.42 17.54 -4.80
N GLY A 92 26.56 18.07 -4.35
CA GLY A 92 27.74 18.20 -5.21
C GLY A 92 27.57 19.27 -6.29
N GLU A 93 27.56 18.84 -7.56
CA GLU A 93 27.40 19.73 -8.72
C GLU A 93 25.92 20.02 -9.05
N GLY A 94 24.96 19.37 -8.39
CA GLY A 94 23.52 19.61 -8.58
C GLY A 94 22.71 19.56 -7.30
N PHE A 95 21.47 19.06 -7.39
CA PHE A 95 20.45 19.17 -6.33
C PHE A 95 19.62 17.90 -6.21
N ILE A 96 19.24 17.55 -4.99
CA ILE A 96 18.15 16.62 -4.70
C ILE A 96 16.91 17.48 -4.46
N PHE A 97 15.88 17.26 -5.25
CA PHE A 97 14.57 17.85 -5.08
C PHE A 97 13.67 16.88 -4.32
N THR A 98 13.07 17.32 -3.22
CA THR A 98 12.09 16.56 -2.43
C THR A 98 10.73 17.27 -2.42
N ASN A 99 9.71 16.60 -1.89
CA ASN A 99 8.30 17.06 -1.86
C ASN A 99 7.67 17.21 -3.26
N TYR A 100 8.21 16.49 -4.25
CA TYR A 100 7.48 16.17 -5.47
C TYR A 100 6.61 14.95 -5.22
N GLY A 101 5.43 14.91 -5.83
CA GLY A 101 4.58 13.75 -5.75
C GLY A 101 3.51 13.69 -6.84
N VAL A 102 3.01 12.48 -7.06
CA VAL A 102 1.90 12.17 -7.98
C VAL A 102 0.68 11.69 -7.21
N ILE A 103 -0.50 11.88 -7.78
CA ILE A 103 -1.78 11.64 -7.10
C ILE A 103 -2.15 10.16 -6.95
N ASN A 104 -1.36 9.22 -7.49
CA ASN A 104 -1.71 7.80 -7.51
C ASN A 104 -1.92 7.23 -6.10
N GLY A 105 -1.05 7.56 -5.13
CA GLY A 105 -1.19 7.09 -3.75
C GLY A 105 -2.50 7.54 -3.10
N VAL A 106 -2.76 8.85 -3.16
CA VAL A 106 -3.99 9.47 -2.65
C VAL A 106 -5.22 8.90 -3.35
N MET A 107 -5.21 8.80 -4.68
CA MET A 107 -6.34 8.24 -5.42
C MET A 107 -6.68 6.80 -5.01
N VAL A 108 -5.67 5.94 -4.83
CA VAL A 108 -5.90 4.55 -4.45
C VAL A 108 -6.38 4.44 -3.00
N HIS A 109 -5.80 5.23 -2.09
CA HIS A 109 -6.24 5.30 -0.70
C HIS A 109 -7.73 5.70 -0.60
N GLU A 110 -8.09 6.82 -1.22
CA GLU A 110 -9.46 7.35 -1.16
C GLU A 110 -10.47 6.43 -1.88
N PHE A 111 -10.07 5.85 -3.01
CA PHE A 111 -10.91 4.86 -3.70
C PHE A 111 -11.07 3.57 -2.86
N GLY A 112 -10.09 3.23 -2.02
CA GLY A 112 -10.18 2.14 -1.06
C GLY A 112 -11.41 2.24 -0.15
N HIS A 113 -11.70 3.44 0.38
CA HIS A 113 -12.90 3.66 1.18
C HIS A 113 -14.19 3.38 0.41
N SER A 114 -14.21 3.65 -0.89
CA SER A 114 -15.36 3.44 -1.76
C SER A 114 -15.71 1.96 -1.96
N ILE A 115 -14.73 1.07 -1.76
CA ILE A 115 -14.93 -0.38 -1.79
C ILE A 115 -14.95 -0.99 -0.38
N GLY A 116 -15.04 -0.15 0.67
CA GLY A 116 -15.25 -0.56 2.05
C GLY A 116 -13.97 -0.73 2.87
N PHE A 117 -12.82 -0.27 2.40
CA PHE A 117 -11.61 -0.24 3.21
C PHE A 117 -11.72 0.82 4.31
N ALA A 118 -11.01 0.59 5.41
CA ALA A 118 -10.95 1.50 6.55
C ALA A 118 -9.50 1.94 6.77
N ASP A 119 -9.33 3.14 7.30
CA ASP A 119 -8.04 3.66 7.72
C ASP A 119 -7.43 2.77 8.79
N LEU A 120 -6.18 2.39 8.54
CA LEU A 120 -5.40 1.57 9.44
C LEU A 120 -4.45 2.39 10.29
N TYR A 121 -4.07 3.60 9.87
CA TYR A 121 -3.35 4.54 10.72
C TYR A 121 -4.25 5.04 11.88
N ASN A 122 -3.64 5.66 12.88
CA ASN A 122 -4.40 6.24 13.98
C ASN A 122 -4.99 7.60 13.57
N VAL A 123 -6.28 7.61 13.23
CA VAL A 123 -7.00 8.78 12.74
C VAL A 123 -7.07 9.98 13.71
N TYR A 124 -6.69 9.82 14.98
CA TYR A 124 -6.67 10.93 15.94
C TYR A 124 -5.36 11.71 15.96
N ASN A 125 -4.26 11.10 15.51
CA ASN A 125 -2.93 11.70 15.58
C ASN A 125 -2.06 11.43 14.34
N ASN A 126 -2.60 10.77 13.32
CA ASN A 126 -1.97 10.42 12.05
C ASN A 126 -0.72 9.53 12.18
N THR A 127 -0.54 8.83 13.31
CA THR A 127 0.59 7.91 13.45
C THR A 127 0.29 6.58 12.75
N PRO A 128 1.24 5.99 12.00
CA PRO A 128 1.08 4.68 11.37
C PRO A 128 0.77 3.59 12.40
N GLN A 129 0.15 2.49 11.98
CA GLN A 129 -0.15 1.33 12.84
C GLN A 129 0.09 -0.01 12.11
N VAL A 130 0.14 0.00 10.78
CA VAL A 130 0.62 -1.07 9.89
C VAL A 130 1.70 -0.59 8.90
N GLY A 131 1.95 0.73 8.83
CA GLY A 131 3.11 1.29 8.13
C GLY A 131 3.00 1.21 6.62
N TYR A 132 4.13 1.00 5.93
CA TYR A 132 4.20 0.96 4.46
C TYR A 132 3.43 -0.22 3.82
N TYR A 133 3.02 -1.20 4.62
CA TYR A 133 2.48 -2.47 4.15
C TYR A 133 0.99 -2.44 3.75
N ASP A 134 0.30 -1.32 3.96
CA ASP A 134 -1.08 -1.11 3.49
C ASP A 134 -1.26 0.32 2.96
N ILE A 135 -1.94 0.45 1.82
CA ILE A 135 -2.33 1.75 1.27
C ILE A 135 -3.28 2.52 2.19
N MET A 136 -4.02 1.84 3.07
CA MET A 136 -4.87 2.47 4.08
C MET A 136 -4.09 2.98 5.31
N ASP A 137 -2.76 2.98 5.24
CA ASP A 137 -1.85 3.58 6.20
C ASP A 137 -0.76 4.36 5.45
N SER A 138 0.51 3.97 5.53
CA SER A 138 1.63 4.72 4.96
C SER A 138 2.03 4.21 3.58
N GLY A 139 1.32 3.23 3.01
CA GLY A 139 1.63 2.62 1.73
C GLY A 139 1.56 3.56 0.51
N GLY A 140 1.00 4.76 0.68
CA GLY A 140 0.99 5.82 -0.34
C GLY A 140 2.26 6.66 -0.39
N SER A 141 3.10 6.61 0.64
CA SER A 141 4.23 7.53 0.83
C SER A 141 5.57 7.03 0.29
N GLY A 142 5.58 5.91 -0.43
CA GLY A 142 6.77 5.44 -1.14
C GLY A 142 7.20 6.44 -2.21
N ALA A 143 8.50 6.71 -2.30
CA ALA A 143 9.06 7.65 -3.27
C ALA A 143 10.09 6.99 -4.19
N VAL A 144 10.06 7.37 -5.48
CA VAL A 144 11.04 6.95 -6.48
C VAL A 144 11.99 8.10 -6.80
N ASN A 145 13.28 7.81 -6.86
CA ASN A 145 14.30 8.78 -7.25
C ASN A 145 14.54 8.72 -8.76
N PHE A 146 14.27 9.83 -9.45
CA PHE A 146 14.58 9.98 -10.88
C PHE A 146 15.77 10.92 -11.09
N ALA A 147 16.76 10.46 -11.84
CA ALA A 147 17.81 11.34 -12.33
C ALA A 147 17.33 12.14 -13.55
N TRP A 148 17.53 13.45 -13.52
CA TRP A 148 17.30 14.30 -14.69
C TRP A 148 18.52 15.21 -14.93
N GLY A 149 19.17 15.02 -16.07
CA GLY A 149 20.49 15.59 -16.31
C GLY A 149 21.59 14.80 -15.61
N VAL A 150 22.78 15.39 -15.45
CA VAL A 150 23.95 14.71 -14.89
C VAL A 150 24.10 14.85 -13.38
N ASP A 151 23.46 15.85 -12.76
CA ASP A 151 23.75 16.21 -11.36
C ASP A 151 22.51 16.36 -10.44
N SER A 152 21.29 16.20 -10.98
CA SER A 152 20.05 16.41 -10.20
C SER A 152 19.20 15.14 -10.06
N LEU A 153 18.65 14.94 -8.87
CA LEU A 153 17.75 13.86 -8.50
C LEU A 153 16.41 14.43 -8.05
N PHE A 154 15.30 13.81 -8.45
CA PHE A 154 13.95 14.15 -8.05
C PHE A 154 13.36 12.97 -7.28
N SER A 155 13.07 13.17 -6.00
CA SER A 155 12.33 12.20 -5.19
C SER A 155 10.84 12.46 -5.36
N ILE A 156 10.13 11.52 -5.98
CA ILE A 156 8.71 11.66 -6.32
C ILE A 156 7.90 10.64 -5.51
N GLU A 157 7.06 11.15 -4.60
CA GLU A 157 6.13 10.38 -3.78
C GLU A 157 4.93 9.86 -4.59
N GLY A 158 4.38 8.71 -4.17
CA GLY A 158 3.09 8.20 -4.63
C GLY A 158 3.16 7.40 -5.93
N VAL A 159 4.35 7.20 -6.50
CA VAL A 159 4.53 6.56 -7.83
C VAL A 159 3.95 5.14 -7.88
N TYR A 160 4.29 4.32 -6.88
CA TYR A 160 3.74 2.97 -6.71
C TYR A 160 3.06 2.87 -5.36
N PRO A 161 1.73 3.06 -5.31
CA PRO A 161 0.97 2.83 -4.10
C PRO A 161 1.11 1.36 -3.71
N ALA A 162 1.55 1.09 -2.48
CA ALA A 162 1.64 -0.28 -1.98
C ALA A 162 0.28 -0.97 -2.11
N LEU A 163 0.28 -2.29 -2.32
CA LEU A 163 -0.98 -3.00 -2.40
C LEU A 163 -1.73 -2.94 -1.05
N PRO A 164 -3.08 -2.94 -1.06
CA PRO A 164 -3.86 -3.05 0.18
C PRO A 164 -3.46 -4.32 0.93
N GLY A 165 -3.36 -4.26 2.26
CA GLY A 165 -2.98 -5.41 3.08
C GLY A 165 -3.99 -6.56 3.00
N ALA A 166 -3.60 -7.72 3.52
CA ALA A 166 -4.45 -8.91 3.47
C ALA A 166 -5.86 -8.67 4.05
N TRP A 167 -5.97 -7.95 5.17
CA TRP A 167 -7.25 -7.65 5.80
C TRP A 167 -8.14 -6.75 4.94
N SER A 168 -7.60 -5.64 4.44
CA SER A 168 -8.30 -4.72 3.54
C SER A 168 -8.88 -5.47 2.33
N ARG A 169 -8.09 -6.33 1.69
CA ARG A 169 -8.58 -7.17 0.58
C ARG A 169 -9.67 -8.16 1.00
N MET A 170 -9.64 -8.71 2.22
CA MET A 170 -10.70 -9.60 2.71
C MET A 170 -12.04 -8.88 2.88
N LEU A 171 -12.04 -7.61 3.29
CA LEU A 171 -13.28 -6.82 3.43
C LEU A 171 -14.08 -6.77 2.12
N ALA A 172 -13.38 -6.54 1.00
CA ALA A 172 -14.04 -6.38 -0.29
C ALA A 172 -14.20 -7.69 -1.08
N PHE A 173 -13.28 -8.66 -0.91
CA PHE A 173 -13.12 -9.75 -1.87
C PHE A 173 -13.06 -11.17 -1.26
N GLU A 174 -13.27 -11.37 0.05
CA GLU A 174 -13.12 -12.69 0.70
C GLU A 174 -13.92 -13.80 -0.03
N ASP A 175 -15.20 -13.57 -0.35
CA ASP A 175 -16.03 -14.57 -1.04
C ASP A 175 -15.49 -14.94 -2.43
N ASN A 176 -15.03 -13.95 -3.21
CA ASN A 176 -14.43 -14.20 -4.52
C ASN A 176 -13.11 -14.97 -4.39
N PHE A 177 -12.31 -14.61 -3.39
CA PHE A 177 -11.01 -15.23 -3.17
C PHE A 177 -11.14 -16.69 -2.74
N ARG A 178 -12.10 -16.99 -1.85
CA ARG A 178 -12.43 -18.37 -1.46
C ARG A 178 -12.92 -19.19 -2.66
N ALA A 179 -13.81 -18.64 -3.47
CA ALA A 179 -14.34 -19.32 -4.66
C ALA A 179 -13.26 -19.69 -5.69
N ARG A 180 -12.14 -18.95 -5.72
CA ARG A 180 -11.01 -19.16 -6.63
C ARG A 180 -9.83 -19.90 -6.01
N GLY A 181 -9.92 -20.27 -4.72
CA GLY A 181 -8.82 -20.89 -3.97
C GLY A 181 -7.65 -19.94 -3.69
N ILE A 182 -7.85 -18.63 -3.86
CA ILE A 182 -6.88 -17.56 -3.56
C ILE A 182 -6.67 -17.45 -2.05
N LEU A 183 -7.78 -17.47 -1.29
CA LEU A 183 -7.80 -17.55 0.16
C LEU A 183 -8.19 -18.97 0.58
N LYS A 184 -7.44 -19.54 1.51
CA LYS A 184 -7.78 -20.82 2.16
C LYS A 184 -7.60 -20.72 3.68
N ASP A 185 -8.42 -21.44 4.42
CA ASP A 185 -8.19 -21.66 5.84
C ASP A 185 -7.07 -22.69 6.05
N ILE A 186 -6.28 -22.54 7.10
CA ILE A 186 -5.15 -23.44 7.39
C ILE A 186 -5.55 -24.92 7.48
N SER A 187 -6.80 -25.19 7.90
CA SER A 187 -7.37 -26.54 8.01
C SER A 187 -7.59 -27.23 6.66
N GLU A 188 -7.55 -26.49 5.56
CA GLU A 188 -7.68 -27.04 4.21
C GLU A 188 -6.36 -27.66 3.71
N PHE A 189 -5.24 -27.40 4.39
CA PHE A 189 -3.93 -27.91 4.01
C PHE A 189 -3.53 -29.17 4.78
N ASP A 190 -2.77 -30.03 4.11
CA ASP A 190 -2.01 -31.11 4.74
C ASP A 190 -0.73 -30.55 5.36
N LEU A 191 -0.75 -30.28 6.66
CA LEU A 191 0.39 -29.68 7.40
C LEU A 191 1.65 -30.56 7.45
N SER A 192 1.58 -31.81 6.96
CA SER A 192 2.77 -32.64 6.77
C SER A 192 3.53 -32.32 5.47
N LYS A 193 2.96 -31.48 4.60
CA LYS A 193 3.53 -31.05 3.33
C LYS A 193 3.88 -29.57 3.37
N ARG A 194 4.77 -29.18 2.46
CA ARG A 194 5.05 -27.77 2.22
C ARG A 194 3.81 -27.09 1.63
N ILE A 195 3.41 -25.98 2.24
CA ILE A 195 2.42 -25.04 1.71
C ILE A 195 3.19 -23.93 0.99
N ASN A 196 2.81 -23.62 -0.24
CA ASN A 196 3.40 -22.57 -1.04
C ASN A 196 2.45 -21.38 -1.08
N ILE A 197 2.82 -20.29 -0.41
CA ILE A 197 2.09 -19.02 -0.47
C ILE A 197 2.66 -18.21 -1.64
N LEU A 198 1.85 -17.97 -2.66
CA LEU A 198 2.26 -17.27 -3.88
C LEU A 198 2.31 -15.75 -3.64
N PRO A 199 3.25 -15.03 -4.28
CA PRO A 199 3.38 -13.59 -4.14
C PRO A 199 2.14 -12.86 -4.64
N VAL A 200 1.67 -11.86 -3.90
CA VAL A 200 0.47 -11.07 -4.25
C VAL A 200 0.73 -10.02 -5.33
N GLU A 201 2.00 -9.75 -5.62
CA GLU A 201 2.52 -8.85 -6.65
C GLU A 201 2.55 -9.49 -8.04
N LYS A 202 1.76 -10.55 -8.24
CA LYS A 202 1.55 -11.18 -9.54
C LYS A 202 0.08 -11.32 -9.81
N MET A 203 -0.29 -11.15 -11.07
CA MET A 203 -1.63 -11.49 -11.55
C MET A 203 -2.00 -12.92 -11.17
N PHE A 204 -3.27 -13.11 -10.79
CA PHE A 204 -3.79 -14.42 -10.41
C PHE A 204 -3.58 -15.44 -11.54
N ASP A 205 -2.86 -16.52 -11.24
CA ASP A 205 -2.73 -17.68 -12.12
C ASP A 205 -3.54 -18.87 -11.60
N ALA A 206 -4.65 -19.16 -12.29
CA ALA A 206 -5.49 -20.30 -11.97
C ALA A 206 -4.75 -21.64 -12.07
N ASN A 207 -3.73 -21.75 -12.92
CA ASN A 207 -2.97 -23.00 -13.09
C ASN A 207 -1.99 -23.25 -11.93
N ALA A 208 -1.61 -22.20 -11.19
CA ALA A 208 -0.79 -22.32 -10.00
C ALA A 208 -1.57 -22.83 -8.78
N MET A 209 -2.91 -22.82 -8.83
CA MET A 209 -3.78 -23.24 -7.73
C MET A 209 -3.91 -24.77 -7.62
N ASN A 210 -3.62 -25.31 -6.44
CA ASN A 210 -3.72 -26.72 -6.07
C ASN A 210 -3.86 -26.90 -4.55
N ASP A 211 -3.93 -28.14 -4.06
CA ASP A 211 -4.14 -28.48 -2.64
C ASP A 211 -3.02 -28.01 -1.69
N SER A 212 -1.90 -27.52 -2.20
CA SER A 212 -0.76 -27.01 -1.42
C SER A 212 -0.37 -25.58 -1.79
N THR A 213 -1.19 -24.85 -2.56
CA THR A 213 -0.97 -23.44 -2.89
C THR A 213 -2.16 -22.55 -2.51
N ALA A 214 -1.86 -21.30 -2.15
CA ALA A 214 -2.80 -20.19 -2.00
C ALA A 214 -2.01 -18.87 -2.11
N TYR A 215 -2.70 -17.74 -2.22
CA TYR A 215 -2.09 -16.40 -2.06
C TYR A 215 -2.24 -15.90 -0.62
N PHE A 216 -3.34 -16.28 0.04
CA PHE A 216 -3.62 -15.91 1.42
C PHE A 216 -4.00 -17.15 2.23
N VAL A 217 -3.54 -17.21 3.47
CA VAL A 217 -3.91 -18.26 4.42
C VAL A 217 -4.53 -17.64 5.66
N LYS A 218 -5.75 -18.07 6.04
CA LYS A 218 -6.43 -17.65 7.27
C LYS A 218 -6.21 -18.70 8.36
N ILE A 219 -5.77 -18.27 9.54
CA ILE A 219 -5.48 -19.13 10.69
C ILE A 219 -6.36 -18.67 11.87
N PRO A 220 -7.48 -19.35 12.16
CA PRO A 220 -8.29 -19.02 13.33
C PRO A 220 -7.50 -19.21 14.63
N LEU A 221 -7.51 -18.22 15.52
CA LEU A 221 -6.91 -18.31 16.86
C LEU A 221 -8.00 -18.60 17.91
N ASN A 222 -9.12 -17.88 17.81
CA ASN A 222 -10.32 -18.06 18.61
C ASN A 222 -11.56 -17.56 17.85
N ASP A 223 -12.67 -17.34 18.54
CA ASP A 223 -13.95 -16.94 17.92
C ASP A 223 -13.92 -15.51 17.34
N THR A 224 -13.01 -14.64 17.80
CA THR A 224 -12.89 -13.23 17.37
C THR A 224 -11.54 -12.88 16.75
N GLU A 225 -10.51 -13.70 16.97
CA GLU A 225 -9.16 -13.45 16.49
C GLU A 225 -8.68 -14.48 15.48
N TYR A 226 -7.95 -14.00 14.48
CA TYR A 226 -7.32 -14.85 13.47
C TYR A 226 -6.07 -14.18 12.90
N LEU A 227 -5.24 -14.98 12.24
CA LEU A 227 -4.13 -14.48 11.43
C LEU A 227 -4.49 -14.54 9.95
N LEU A 228 -3.98 -13.60 9.17
CA LEU A 228 -3.87 -13.71 7.72
C LEU A 228 -2.39 -13.74 7.36
N VAL A 229 -2.00 -14.68 6.51
CA VAL A 229 -0.62 -14.77 5.99
C VAL A 229 -0.68 -14.49 4.49
N GLU A 230 0.15 -13.55 4.03
CA GLU A 230 0.38 -13.28 2.61
C GLU A 230 1.89 -13.29 2.32
N ASN A 231 2.26 -13.50 1.05
CA ASN A 231 3.63 -13.34 0.60
C ASN A 231 3.73 -12.03 -0.16
N ARG A 232 4.44 -11.05 0.39
CA ARG A 232 4.76 -9.79 -0.30
C ARG A 232 6.14 -9.91 -0.93
N GLN A 233 6.40 -9.35 -2.11
CA GLN A 233 7.69 -9.42 -2.79
C GLN A 233 7.97 -8.12 -3.54
N SER A 234 9.12 -7.50 -3.27
CA SER A 234 9.52 -6.26 -3.96
C SER A 234 9.85 -6.49 -5.44
N ASP A 235 10.43 -7.65 -5.78
CA ASP A 235 10.81 -8.05 -7.13
C ASP A 235 10.52 -9.55 -7.33
N PRO A 236 9.25 -9.92 -7.60
CA PRO A 236 8.86 -11.31 -7.74
C PRO A 236 9.32 -11.95 -9.06
N ASP A 237 9.67 -11.18 -10.10
CA ASP A 237 10.13 -11.72 -11.39
C ASP A 237 11.66 -11.82 -11.51
N GLY A 238 12.39 -11.14 -10.62
CA GLY A 238 13.83 -11.21 -10.45
C GLY A 238 14.58 -10.41 -11.50
N ASP A 239 13.92 -9.46 -12.17
CA ASP A 239 14.55 -8.61 -13.16
C ASP A 239 15.33 -7.44 -12.52
N GLY A 240 15.16 -7.21 -11.22
CA GLY A 240 15.92 -6.25 -10.45
C GLY A 240 15.22 -4.91 -10.20
N GLY A 241 13.99 -4.71 -10.67
CA GLY A 241 13.18 -3.57 -10.26
C GLY A 241 12.13 -3.11 -11.26
N SER A 242 11.52 -1.95 -10.98
CA SER A 242 10.31 -1.55 -11.68
C SER A 242 10.41 -0.14 -12.27
N ILE A 243 10.13 0.00 -13.57
CA ILE A 243 10.06 1.30 -14.25
C ILE A 243 8.61 1.71 -14.51
N PRO A 244 8.26 3.00 -14.38
CA PRO A 244 6.88 3.44 -14.55
C PRO A 244 6.50 3.49 -16.02
N ILE A 245 5.33 2.95 -16.33
CA ILE A 245 4.62 3.23 -17.58
C ILE A 245 3.94 4.58 -17.44
N TRP A 246 4.17 5.47 -18.40
CA TRP A 246 3.59 6.81 -18.43
C TRP A 246 2.46 6.92 -19.44
N SER A 247 1.60 7.92 -19.25
CA SER A 247 0.76 8.46 -20.31
C SER A 247 1.62 9.02 -21.46
N ASP A 248 1.04 9.14 -22.66
CA ASP A 248 1.73 9.66 -23.84
C ASP A 248 2.33 11.08 -23.65
N ASP A 249 1.78 11.85 -22.70
CA ASP A 249 2.23 13.20 -22.35
C ASP A 249 3.12 13.24 -21.09
N TYR A 250 3.45 12.07 -20.51
CA TYR A 250 4.31 11.90 -19.33
C TYR A 250 3.82 12.61 -18.06
N ARG A 251 2.51 12.83 -17.94
CA ARG A 251 1.90 13.50 -16.77
C ARG A 251 1.32 12.53 -15.76
N VAL A 252 0.98 11.31 -16.19
CA VAL A 252 0.31 10.32 -15.36
C VAL A 252 1.11 9.03 -15.40
N ILE A 253 1.34 8.43 -14.24
CA ILE A 253 1.91 7.10 -14.12
C ILE A 253 0.75 6.11 -14.15
N LEU A 254 0.81 5.14 -15.07
CA LEU A 254 -0.27 4.20 -15.33
C LEU A 254 -0.07 2.86 -14.61
N ALA A 255 1.17 2.37 -14.54
CA ALA A 255 1.50 1.09 -13.91
C ALA A 255 3.02 0.89 -13.76
N PRO A 256 3.47 -0.01 -12.86
CA PRO A 256 4.83 -0.56 -12.89
C PRO A 256 5.04 -1.49 -14.09
N SER A 257 6.26 -1.57 -14.59
CA SER A 257 6.70 -2.48 -15.67
C SER A 257 8.11 -2.98 -15.42
N SER A 258 8.50 -4.02 -16.17
CA SER A 258 9.85 -4.58 -16.11
C SER A 258 10.92 -3.53 -16.40
N THR A 259 12.14 -3.79 -15.98
CA THR A 259 13.30 -2.96 -16.32
C THR A 259 13.66 -2.87 -17.80
N ASP A 260 13.02 -3.61 -18.71
CA ASP A 260 13.15 -3.39 -20.16
C ASP A 260 12.37 -2.13 -20.56
N PRO A 261 13.03 -1.05 -21.00
CA PRO A 261 12.36 0.19 -21.41
C PRO A 261 11.45 0.02 -22.64
N ASN A 262 11.50 -1.14 -23.30
CA ASN A 262 10.64 -1.46 -24.44
C ASN A 262 9.46 -2.37 -24.08
N ASP A 263 9.32 -2.82 -22.82
CA ASP A 263 8.16 -3.60 -22.40
C ASP A 263 7.00 -2.66 -22.02
N PRO A 264 5.91 -2.60 -22.82
CA PRO A 264 4.77 -1.75 -22.50
C PRO A 264 3.81 -2.40 -21.51
N ASN A 265 4.10 -3.62 -21.02
CA ASN A 265 3.16 -4.39 -20.23
C ASN A 265 3.33 -4.13 -18.73
N PRO A 266 2.22 -3.91 -18.00
CA PRO A 266 2.26 -3.88 -16.55
C PRO A 266 2.76 -5.20 -15.94
N ASN A 267 3.68 -5.13 -14.98
CA ASN A 267 4.23 -6.31 -14.28
C ASN A 267 3.65 -6.53 -12.86
N TYR A 268 2.83 -5.60 -12.36
CA TYR A 268 2.13 -5.64 -11.06
C TYR A 268 3.01 -5.44 -9.81
N GLU A 269 4.24 -4.97 -9.98
CA GLU A 269 5.21 -4.74 -8.89
C GLU A 269 4.98 -3.41 -8.16
N TYR A 270 3.77 -3.24 -7.62
CA TYR A 270 3.40 -2.05 -6.86
C TYR A 270 4.10 -1.98 -5.49
N ASP A 271 4.54 -3.12 -4.96
CA ASP A 271 5.24 -3.24 -3.68
C ASP A 271 6.77 -3.18 -3.82
N TRP A 272 7.29 -2.78 -4.99
CA TRP A 272 8.73 -2.58 -5.18
C TRP A 272 9.33 -1.56 -4.18
N LEU A 273 8.50 -0.62 -3.70
CA LEU A 273 8.89 0.40 -2.71
C LEU A 273 8.63 -0.02 -1.26
N LEU A 274 8.15 -1.25 -1.01
CA LEU A 274 8.12 -1.74 0.37
C LEU A 274 9.54 -1.78 0.94
N PRO A 275 9.69 -1.59 2.26
CA PRO A 275 11.00 -1.70 2.90
C PRO A 275 11.73 -2.98 2.50
N GLY A 276 12.94 -2.80 2.00
CA GLY A 276 13.82 -3.86 1.54
C GLY A 276 15.28 -3.47 1.75
N TRP A 277 16.17 -4.30 1.22
CA TRP A 277 17.59 -4.03 1.12
C TRP A 277 17.96 -3.77 -0.32
N ASP A 278 18.88 -2.83 -0.49
CA ASP A 278 19.38 -2.45 -1.80
C ASP A 278 20.75 -3.10 -2.06
N TYR A 279 21.03 -3.38 -3.33
CA TYR A 279 22.34 -3.80 -3.79
C TYR A 279 22.69 -3.10 -5.09
N TYR A 280 23.74 -2.29 -5.08
CA TYR A 280 24.25 -1.67 -6.30
C TYR A 280 25.08 -2.68 -7.11
N ASN A 281 24.57 -3.08 -8.27
CA ASN A 281 25.25 -4.04 -9.13
C ASN A 281 26.02 -3.32 -10.25
N GLU A 282 27.33 -3.16 -10.04
CA GLU A 282 28.25 -2.56 -11.03
C GLU A 282 28.59 -3.46 -12.22
N GLU A 283 28.27 -4.76 -12.16
CA GLU A 283 28.58 -5.74 -13.22
C GLU A 283 27.53 -5.78 -14.33
N LEU A 284 26.36 -5.18 -14.13
CA LEU A 284 25.33 -5.07 -15.16
C LEU A 284 25.80 -4.20 -16.34
N ILE A 285 25.26 -4.48 -17.53
CA ILE A 285 25.52 -3.66 -18.73
C ILE A 285 25.15 -2.19 -18.45
N GLU A 286 24.07 -1.99 -17.69
CA GLU A 286 23.68 -0.71 -17.12
C GLU A 286 23.63 -0.87 -15.60
N PRO A 287 24.69 -0.41 -14.88
CA PRO A 287 24.75 -0.48 -13.43
C PRO A 287 23.54 0.17 -12.78
N ARG A 288 22.90 -0.56 -11.86
CA ARG A 288 21.71 -0.10 -11.14
C ARG A 288 21.62 -0.72 -9.75
N THR A 289 20.85 -0.07 -8.90
CA THR A 289 20.43 -0.64 -7.62
C THR A 289 19.33 -1.66 -7.85
N LEU A 290 19.50 -2.84 -7.28
CA LEU A 290 18.50 -3.90 -7.21
C LEU A 290 17.86 -3.84 -5.83
N SER A 291 16.53 -3.98 -5.77
CA SER A 291 15.81 -4.05 -4.50
C SER A 291 15.49 -5.49 -4.15
N TYR A 292 15.82 -5.90 -2.94
CA TYR A 292 15.52 -7.20 -2.38
C TYR A 292 14.66 -7.03 -1.14
N GLY A 293 13.49 -7.64 -1.10
CA GLY A 293 12.58 -7.47 0.02
C GLY A 293 11.36 -8.37 -0.08
N GLY A 294 10.40 -8.12 0.79
CA GLY A 294 9.20 -8.94 0.90
C GLY A 294 9.36 -10.12 1.85
N GLY A 295 8.72 -11.25 1.60
CA GLY A 295 8.61 -12.37 2.53
C GLY A 295 7.18 -12.56 3.03
N LEU A 296 7.00 -13.44 4.02
CA LEU A 296 5.67 -13.71 4.57
C LEU A 296 5.28 -12.61 5.55
N VAL A 297 4.28 -11.80 5.20
CA VAL A 297 3.69 -10.82 6.13
C VAL A 297 2.53 -11.50 6.85
N VAL A 298 2.56 -11.44 8.18
CA VAL A 298 1.54 -12.04 9.04
C VAL A 298 0.74 -10.94 9.72
N TRP A 299 -0.55 -10.89 9.42
CA TRP A 299 -1.50 -9.95 10.00
C TRP A 299 -2.21 -10.63 11.17
N HIS A 300 -2.30 -9.94 12.30
CA HIS A 300 -3.17 -10.30 13.42
C HIS A 300 -4.42 -9.43 13.39
N ILE A 301 -5.58 -10.08 13.40
CA ILE A 301 -6.88 -9.44 13.36
C ILE A 301 -7.67 -9.79 14.62
N ASP A 302 -8.20 -8.78 15.29
CA ASP A 302 -9.10 -8.91 16.44
C ASP A 302 -10.45 -8.23 16.11
N ASN A 303 -11.43 -9.03 15.71
CA ASN A 303 -12.77 -8.55 15.37
C ASN A 303 -13.49 -7.95 16.58
N ALA A 304 -13.16 -8.37 17.81
CA ALA A 304 -13.80 -7.79 18.99
C ALA A 304 -13.45 -6.31 19.13
N LEU A 305 -12.25 -5.90 18.72
CA LEU A 305 -11.82 -4.50 18.69
C LEU A 305 -12.44 -3.71 17.53
N LEU A 306 -12.68 -4.35 16.40
CA LEU A 306 -13.40 -3.73 15.28
C LEU A 306 -14.84 -3.39 15.65
N GLU A 307 -15.51 -4.28 16.39
CA GLU A 307 -16.90 -4.10 16.84
C GLU A 307 -17.01 -3.19 18.07
N GLU A 308 -15.96 -3.09 18.88
CA GLU A 308 -15.95 -2.23 20.05
C GLU A 308 -16.19 -0.78 19.64
N ASN A 309 -17.21 -0.13 20.20
CA ASN A 309 -17.62 1.24 19.85
C ASN A 309 -17.83 1.49 18.35
N ASP A 310 -18.15 0.42 17.59
CA ASP A 310 -18.35 0.51 16.14
C ASP A 310 -17.11 1.07 15.42
N ASN A 311 -15.91 0.69 15.90
CA ASN A 311 -14.64 1.24 15.43
C ASN A 311 -14.47 1.09 13.91
N TYR A 312 -14.92 0.00 13.32
CA TYR A 312 -14.89 -0.18 11.87
C TYR A 312 -15.76 0.84 11.14
N SER A 313 -17.06 0.95 11.46
CA SER A 313 -17.97 1.87 10.78
C SER A 313 -17.67 3.35 11.08
N ASN A 314 -17.03 3.65 12.21
CA ASN A 314 -16.54 4.98 12.54
C ASN A 314 -15.14 5.28 11.98
N ASN A 315 -14.54 4.35 11.23
CA ASN A 315 -13.21 4.49 10.65
C ASN A 315 -12.11 4.81 11.69
N THR A 316 -12.10 4.05 12.78
CA THR A 316 -11.25 4.24 13.97
C THR A 316 -10.57 2.93 14.40
N VAL A 317 -10.17 2.12 13.41
CA VAL A 317 -9.70 0.73 13.57
C VAL A 317 -8.54 0.59 14.56
N ASN A 318 -7.51 1.43 14.46
CA ASN A 318 -6.28 1.32 15.26
C ASN A 318 -5.94 2.61 16.03
N THR A 319 -6.86 3.08 16.86
CA THR A 319 -6.68 4.34 17.61
C THR A 319 -5.81 4.24 18.87
N LEU A 320 -5.39 3.02 19.26
CA LEU A 320 -4.52 2.77 20.41
C LEU A 320 -3.41 1.77 20.06
N HIS A 321 -2.16 2.23 19.96
CA HIS A 321 -1.01 1.41 19.55
C HIS A 321 -0.84 0.10 20.35
N SER A 322 -1.02 0.15 21.68
CA SER A 322 -0.95 -1.04 22.54
C SER A 322 -2.09 -2.06 22.36
N ARG A 323 -3.12 -1.72 21.57
CA ARG A 323 -4.35 -2.50 21.38
C ARG A 323 -4.93 -2.24 19.98
N ARG A 324 -4.20 -2.71 18.96
CA ARG A 324 -4.59 -2.62 17.54
C ARG A 324 -5.53 -3.75 17.16
N ALA A 325 -6.59 -3.43 16.43
CA ALA A 325 -7.54 -4.39 15.88
C ALA A 325 -6.98 -5.11 14.65
N VAL A 326 -6.14 -4.41 13.88
CA VAL A 326 -5.46 -4.93 12.69
C VAL A 326 -4.00 -4.53 12.82
N LYS A 327 -3.10 -5.49 12.88
CA LYS A 327 -1.65 -5.20 12.95
C LYS A 327 -0.84 -6.25 12.21
N ILE A 328 0.39 -5.90 11.87
CA ILE A 328 1.39 -6.87 11.43
C ILE A 328 2.08 -7.45 12.68
N ILE A 329 2.40 -8.74 12.62
CA ILE A 329 3.32 -9.38 13.55
C ILE A 329 4.72 -9.21 12.96
N GLU A 330 5.48 -8.29 13.55
CA GLU A 330 6.84 -7.91 13.15
C GLU A 330 7.80 -9.09 13.40
N ALA A 331 8.46 -9.58 12.34
CA ALA A 331 9.20 -10.86 12.38
C ALA A 331 10.50 -10.80 13.21
N ASP A 332 11.10 -9.62 13.34
CA ASP A 332 12.23 -9.39 14.24
C ASP A 332 11.83 -9.30 15.73
N ASN A 333 10.52 -9.33 16.01
CA ASN A 333 9.93 -9.24 17.33
C ASN A 333 10.29 -7.91 18.05
N ILE A 334 10.44 -6.84 17.29
CA ILE A 334 10.50 -5.46 17.78
C ILE A 334 9.17 -4.78 17.40
N ASP A 335 8.49 -4.19 18.38
CA ASP A 335 7.19 -3.52 18.16
C ASP A 335 7.45 -2.05 17.78
N ASP A 336 7.92 -1.83 16.56
CA ASP A 336 8.33 -0.53 16.06
C ASP A 336 7.19 0.17 15.33
N ILE A 337 6.40 -0.56 14.52
CA ILE A 337 5.32 0.05 13.73
C ILE A 337 4.29 0.75 14.63
N GLY A 338 4.15 2.06 14.44
CA GLY A 338 3.27 2.94 15.21
C GLY A 338 3.82 3.38 16.57
N ASN A 339 5.05 3.01 16.91
CA ASN A 339 5.76 3.55 18.05
C ASN A 339 6.41 4.89 17.67
N GLN A 340 5.80 6.00 18.08
CA GLN A 340 6.30 7.37 17.84
C GLN A 340 7.73 7.67 18.34
N TYR A 341 8.32 6.79 19.15
CA TYR A 341 9.69 6.93 19.63
C TYR A 341 10.69 6.08 18.84
N SER A 342 10.20 5.27 17.89
CA SER A 342 11.03 4.54 16.95
C SER A 342 11.27 5.37 15.70
N MET A 343 12.49 5.27 15.17
CA MET A 343 12.80 5.78 13.82
C MET A 343 12.25 4.87 12.72
N TYR A 344 11.75 3.69 13.10
CA TYR A 344 11.23 2.64 12.21
C TYR A 344 9.71 2.48 12.33
N TRP A 345 9.03 3.50 12.85
CA TRP A 345 7.60 3.53 13.09
C TRP A 345 6.68 3.24 11.89
N GLN A 346 7.20 3.24 10.66
CA GLN A 346 6.47 2.88 9.42
C GLN A 346 6.83 1.48 8.91
N GLY A 347 7.70 0.75 9.60
CA GLY A 347 8.17 -0.58 9.24
C GLY A 347 9.51 -0.59 8.50
N THR A 348 10.16 -1.75 8.52
CA THR A 348 11.49 -2.02 7.99
C THR A 348 11.50 -3.25 7.09
N ALA A 349 12.65 -3.55 6.47
CA ALA A 349 12.84 -4.79 5.73
C ALA A 349 12.73 -6.06 6.61
N TYR A 350 12.63 -5.91 7.94
CA TYR A 350 12.57 -7.02 8.90
C TYR A 350 11.14 -7.35 9.38
N GLU A 351 10.10 -6.64 8.91
CA GLU A 351 8.72 -7.01 9.25
C GLU A 351 8.30 -8.38 8.70
N PRO A 352 8.65 -8.75 7.45
CA PRO A 352 8.26 -10.04 6.91
C PRO A 352 9.11 -11.19 7.45
N PHE A 353 8.52 -12.38 7.53
CA PHE A 353 9.23 -13.61 7.88
C PHE A 353 9.98 -14.16 6.66
N PHE A 354 11.29 -14.32 6.82
CA PHE A 354 12.17 -14.95 5.84
C PHE A 354 12.59 -16.35 6.26
N LYS A 355 13.00 -17.16 5.28
CA LYS A 355 13.63 -18.45 5.54
C LYS A 355 15.03 -18.30 6.13
N TYR A 356 15.75 -17.26 5.72
CA TYR A 356 17.15 -17.01 6.01
C TYR A 356 17.34 -15.57 6.45
N SER A 357 18.36 -15.32 7.27
CA SER A 357 18.74 -13.94 7.62
C SER A 357 19.43 -13.27 6.44
N PRO A 358 19.26 -11.94 6.25
CA PRO A 358 20.02 -11.21 5.26
C PRO A 358 21.49 -11.10 5.69
N LEU A 359 22.40 -11.25 4.73
CA LEU A 359 23.81 -10.90 4.87
C LEU A 359 23.98 -9.49 4.34
N LEU A 360 24.53 -8.59 5.17
CA LEU A 360 24.76 -7.20 4.83
C LEU A 360 26.24 -6.85 4.93
N ASP A 361 26.68 -5.88 4.15
CA ASP A 361 28.03 -5.33 4.29
C ASP A 361 28.14 -4.29 5.43
N GLU A 362 29.27 -3.60 5.52
CA GLU A 362 29.49 -2.57 6.56
C GLU A 362 28.66 -1.30 6.37
N PHE A 363 28.07 -1.10 5.20
CA PHE A 363 27.19 0.02 4.85
C PHE A 363 25.71 -0.35 4.93
N GLY A 364 25.39 -1.63 5.07
CA GLY A 364 24.03 -2.15 5.14
C GLY A 364 23.48 -2.64 3.79
N ASP A 365 24.32 -2.69 2.75
CA ASP A 365 23.93 -3.17 1.43
C ASP A 365 23.79 -4.70 1.42
N PHE A 366 22.82 -5.20 0.66
CA PHE A 366 22.50 -6.62 0.60
C PHE A 366 23.59 -7.43 -0.11
N LEU A 367 24.14 -8.43 0.57
CA LEU A 367 25.13 -9.36 0.02
C LEU A 367 24.53 -10.73 -0.36
N GLY A 368 23.32 -11.03 0.11
CA GLY A 368 22.66 -12.32 -0.09
C GLY A 368 21.94 -12.82 1.14
N TRP A 369 21.46 -14.06 1.08
CA TRP A 369 20.84 -14.74 2.20
C TRP A 369 21.85 -15.64 2.90
N ASP A 370 21.80 -15.70 4.24
CA ASP A 370 22.53 -16.69 5.03
C ASP A 370 21.87 -18.07 4.88
N ASP A 371 22.22 -18.77 3.81
CA ASP A 371 21.72 -20.10 3.46
C ASP A 371 22.56 -21.25 4.03
N ASP A 372 23.44 -20.96 5.00
CA ASP A 372 24.26 -21.93 5.71
C ASP A 372 23.43 -22.93 6.54
N TYR A 373 22.09 -22.86 6.47
CA TYR A 373 21.17 -23.80 7.09
C TYR A 373 20.24 -24.43 6.06
N ILE A 374 20.08 -25.76 6.10
CA ILE A 374 19.06 -26.47 5.32
C ILE A 374 18.01 -27.08 6.23
N LEU A 375 16.76 -27.07 5.76
CA LEU A 375 15.68 -27.80 6.39
C LEU A 375 15.70 -29.24 5.91
N ASN A 376 16.01 -30.17 6.80
CA ASN A 376 16.05 -31.58 6.49
C ASN A 376 14.65 -32.17 6.29
N SER A 377 14.59 -33.37 5.70
CA SER A 377 13.33 -34.08 5.45
C SER A 377 12.50 -34.39 6.71
N ASN A 378 13.12 -34.29 7.90
CA ASN A 378 12.47 -34.45 9.21
C ASN A 378 12.02 -33.11 9.84
N GLY A 379 12.23 -31.98 9.17
CA GLY A 379 11.87 -30.65 9.66
C GLY A 379 12.89 -30.00 10.59
N GLU A 380 14.08 -30.58 10.78
CA GLU A 380 15.16 -29.97 11.56
C GLU A 380 16.05 -29.08 10.69
N LEU A 381 16.52 -27.95 11.25
CA LEU A 381 17.53 -27.10 10.62
C LEU A 381 18.93 -27.70 10.87
N GLU A 382 19.64 -28.03 9.80
CA GLU A 382 21.04 -28.47 9.82
C GLU A 382 21.94 -27.35 9.28
N PHE A 383 22.98 -26.99 10.04
CA PHE A 383 24.03 -26.09 9.56
C PHE A 383 24.91 -26.83 8.55
N ILE A 384 24.98 -26.30 7.34
CA ILE A 384 25.76 -26.83 6.21
C ILE A 384 26.90 -25.92 5.78
N GLY A 385 27.21 -24.90 6.60
CA GLY A 385 28.03 -23.76 6.18
C GLY A 385 29.26 -24.07 5.34
N SER A 386 29.55 -23.15 4.44
CA SER A 386 30.68 -23.25 3.48
C SER A 386 32.07 -23.25 4.11
#